data_AF-A0AAU2YWN3-F1
#
_entry.id   AF-A0AAU2YWN3-F1
#
_cell.length_a   1.000
_cell.length_b   1.000
_cell.length_c   1.000
_cell.angle_alpha   90.00
_cell.angle_beta   90.00
_cell.angle_gamma   90.00
#
_symmetry.space_group_name_H-M   'P 1'
#
loop_
_entity.id
_entity.type
_entity.pdbx_description
1 polymer ?
#
loop_
_entity_poly.entity_id
_entity_poly.type
_entity_poly.pdbx_seq_one_letter_code
_entity_poly.pdbx_strand_id
1 'polypeptide(L)'
;MAQGIQPLGRSDEPKPVSAKTVPLEPKETATSRLIARQEAANEKAADRALRDQDATVTWPTAATTTLTTAATGTTKATAGSLPVALSAPTTKATGAKKAAQSVVVSVLSRKETTALGIKGVALTVTAPRSGGAADLAIDYSAFAGAYGGDWAGRLQVLRLPNCALTQPGKASCRSTTPLTYANERSAQQLHPTRLQSRQNCHR
;
A
#
# COMPACT_ATOMS: atom_id res chain seq x y z
N MET A 1 24.27 -78.44 -8.97
CA MET A 1 24.73 -77.35 -9.86
C MET A 1 23.50 -76.49 -10.17
N ALA A 2 23.35 -75.36 -9.48
CA ALA A 2 22.51 -74.24 -9.91
C ALA A 2 23.23 -73.57 -11.11
N GLN A 3 22.66 -72.80 -12.04
CA GLN A 3 21.79 -71.61 -12.00
C GLN A 3 21.31 -71.38 -13.46
N GLY A 4 20.30 -70.58 -13.80
CA GLY A 4 19.60 -69.55 -13.07
C GLY A 4 18.39 -69.04 -13.87
N ILE A 5 17.53 -68.31 -13.17
CA ILE A 5 16.28 -67.74 -13.68
C ILE A 5 16.62 -66.61 -14.65
N GLN A 6 16.18 -66.71 -15.91
CA GLN A 6 16.29 -65.62 -16.88
C GLN A 6 15.35 -64.46 -16.45
N PRO A 7 15.86 -63.24 -16.27
CA PRO A 7 15.02 -62.10 -15.96
C PRO A 7 14.14 -61.75 -17.18
N LEU A 8 12.87 -61.40 -16.92
CA LEU A 8 11.85 -61.00 -17.90
C LEU A 8 12.12 -59.61 -18.52
N GLY A 9 13.36 -59.33 -18.91
CA GLY A 9 13.73 -58.12 -19.67
C GLY A 9 13.64 -58.40 -21.16
N ARG A 10 12.84 -57.61 -21.89
CA ARG A 10 12.68 -57.71 -23.35
C ARG A 10 14.06 -57.53 -24.02
N SER A 11 14.66 -58.61 -24.50
CA SER A 11 16.05 -58.64 -24.97
C SER A 11 16.27 -57.91 -26.30
N ASP A 12 15.18 -57.56 -26.99
CA ASP A 12 15.17 -56.91 -28.30
C ASP A 12 14.83 -55.41 -28.22
N GLU A 13 15.05 -54.75 -27.09
CA GLU A 13 14.89 -53.30 -27.01
C GLU A 13 16.11 -52.62 -27.67
N PRO A 14 15.94 -51.82 -28.74
CA PRO A 14 17.05 -51.12 -29.37
C PRO A 14 17.73 -50.22 -28.33
N LYS A 15 19.06 -50.27 -28.25
CA LYS A 15 19.84 -49.45 -27.31
C LYS A 15 19.39 -47.98 -27.41
N PRO A 16 19.09 -47.30 -26.28
CA PRO A 16 18.71 -45.90 -26.33
C PRO A 16 19.83 -45.10 -26.99
N VAL A 17 19.50 -44.44 -28.10
CA VAL A 17 20.44 -43.63 -28.86
C VAL A 17 20.34 -42.20 -28.34
N SER A 18 21.43 -41.66 -27.81
CA SER A 18 21.48 -40.26 -27.38
C SER A 18 21.28 -39.35 -28.59
N ALA A 19 20.12 -38.71 -28.68
CA ALA A 19 19.90 -37.66 -29.65
C ALA A 19 20.72 -36.42 -29.24
N LYS A 20 21.48 -35.85 -30.18
CA LYS A 20 22.13 -34.55 -29.95
C LYS A 20 21.05 -33.49 -29.81
N THR A 21 20.86 -32.97 -28.61
CA THR A 21 19.98 -31.82 -28.37
C THR A 21 20.69 -30.56 -28.83
N VAL A 22 20.08 -29.81 -29.74
CA VAL A 22 20.49 -28.44 -30.03
C VAL A 22 19.87 -27.54 -28.96
N PRO A 23 20.65 -26.77 -28.19
CA PRO A 23 20.09 -25.80 -27.26
C PRO A 23 19.16 -24.83 -28.00
N LEU A 24 17.93 -24.68 -27.52
CA LEU A 24 17.04 -23.65 -28.02
C LEU A 24 17.49 -22.32 -27.43
N GLU A 25 17.91 -21.39 -28.27
CA GLU A 25 18.17 -20.02 -27.83
C GLU A 25 16.84 -19.31 -27.55
N PRO A 26 16.59 -18.83 -26.32
CA PRO A 26 15.35 -18.13 -26.00
C PRO A 26 15.29 -16.83 -26.80
N LYS A 27 14.27 -16.68 -27.65
CA LYS A 27 14.01 -15.39 -28.30
C LYS A 27 13.38 -14.45 -27.29
N GLU A 28 13.97 -13.27 -27.14
CA GLU A 28 13.35 -12.20 -26.36
C GLU A 28 12.14 -11.65 -27.11
N THR A 29 10.95 -11.93 -26.57
CA THR A 29 9.66 -11.49 -27.10
C THR A 29 9.02 -10.48 -26.16
N ALA A 30 7.96 -9.82 -26.62
CA ALA A 30 7.13 -9.02 -25.74
C ALA A 30 6.60 -9.85 -24.55
N THR A 31 6.20 -11.10 -24.80
CA THR A 31 5.72 -12.03 -23.76
C THR A 31 6.82 -12.40 -22.77
N SER A 32 8.04 -12.72 -23.21
CA SER A 32 9.12 -13.06 -22.28
C SER A 32 9.51 -11.86 -21.41
N ARG A 33 9.49 -10.64 -21.95
CA ARG A 33 9.67 -9.42 -21.15
C ARG A 33 8.57 -9.20 -20.11
N LEU A 34 7.32 -9.51 -20.44
CA LEU A 34 6.20 -9.43 -19.48
C LEU A 34 6.34 -10.46 -18.37
N ILE A 35 6.71 -11.70 -18.71
CA ILE A 35 6.96 -12.77 -17.73
C ILE A 35 8.07 -12.35 -16.77
N ALA A 36 9.23 -11.91 -17.29
CA ALA A 36 10.34 -11.46 -16.45
C ALA A 36 9.96 -10.29 -15.53
N ARG A 37 9.14 -9.35 -16.01
CA ARG A 37 8.60 -8.26 -15.16
C ARG A 37 7.70 -8.78 -14.06
N GLN A 38 6.84 -9.75 -14.36
CA GLN A 38 5.93 -10.34 -13.39
C GLN A 38 6.70 -11.14 -12.33
N GLU A 39 7.69 -11.93 -12.74
CA GLU A 39 8.58 -12.65 -11.83
C GLU A 39 9.30 -11.70 -10.89
N ALA A 40 9.92 -10.64 -11.42
CA ALA A 40 10.56 -9.61 -10.60
C ALA A 40 9.57 -8.88 -9.66
N ALA A 41 8.31 -8.69 -10.08
CA ALA A 41 7.28 -8.13 -9.22
C ALA A 41 6.86 -9.10 -8.10
N ASN A 42 6.79 -10.40 -8.41
CA ASN A 42 6.47 -11.46 -7.46
C ASN A 42 7.58 -11.63 -6.43
N GLU A 43 8.86 -11.61 -6.84
CA GLU A 43 10.01 -11.63 -5.91
C GLU A 43 9.95 -10.46 -4.94
N LYS A 44 9.77 -9.24 -5.46
CA LYS A 44 9.60 -8.05 -4.61
C LYS A 44 8.40 -8.16 -3.67
N ALA A 45 7.33 -8.85 -4.08
CA ALA A 45 6.17 -9.09 -3.23
C ALA A 45 6.46 -10.13 -2.14
N ALA A 46 7.17 -11.21 -2.46
CA ALA A 46 7.63 -12.21 -1.50
C ALA A 46 8.56 -11.57 -0.46
N ASP A 47 9.53 -10.77 -0.88
CA ASP A 47 10.43 -10.05 0.01
C ASP A 47 9.70 -9.11 0.98
N ARG A 48 8.64 -8.43 0.48
CA ARG A 48 7.78 -7.61 1.34
C ARG A 48 7.01 -8.46 2.33
N ALA A 49 6.44 -9.58 1.90
CA ALA A 49 5.68 -10.47 2.77
C ALA A 49 6.54 -11.02 3.91
N LEU A 50 7.80 -11.39 3.64
CA LEU A 50 8.75 -11.81 4.67
C LEU A 50 9.04 -10.68 5.66
N ARG A 51 9.33 -9.47 5.17
CA ARG A 51 9.53 -8.31 6.05
C ARG A 51 8.31 -7.99 6.92
N ASP A 52 7.12 -8.05 6.34
CA ASP A 52 5.87 -7.77 7.06
C ASP A 52 5.58 -8.85 8.11
N GLN A 53 5.99 -10.10 7.88
CA GLN A 53 5.86 -11.20 8.84
C GLN A 53 6.79 -11.02 10.06
N ASP A 54 8.00 -10.53 9.83
CA ASP A 54 8.99 -10.29 10.89
C ASP A 54 8.79 -8.95 11.62
N ALA A 55 8.01 -8.04 11.03
CA ALA A 55 7.80 -6.70 11.57
C ALA A 55 6.95 -6.71 12.85
N THR A 56 7.41 -5.98 13.87
CA THR A 56 6.59 -5.69 15.05
C THR A 56 5.59 -4.58 14.75
N VAL A 57 4.31 -4.87 14.93
CA VAL A 57 3.22 -3.95 14.64
C VAL A 57 3.07 -2.94 15.79
N THR A 58 3.30 -1.67 15.49
CA THR A 58 3.13 -0.55 16.42
C THR A 58 1.98 0.34 15.94
N TRP A 59 0.89 0.34 16.69
CA TRP A 59 -0.24 1.23 16.43
C TRP A 59 0.00 2.61 17.01
N PRO A 60 -0.43 3.69 16.32
CA PRO A 60 -0.31 5.02 16.86
C PRO A 60 -1.24 5.26 18.05
N THR A 61 -0.81 6.11 18.97
CA THR A 61 -1.55 6.54 20.14
C THR A 61 -2.32 7.83 19.87
N ALA A 62 -3.31 8.12 20.71
CA ALA A 62 -4.06 9.36 20.58
C ALA A 62 -3.15 10.56 20.85
N ALA A 63 -3.05 11.46 19.87
CA ALA A 63 -2.24 12.66 19.98
C ALA A 63 -2.64 13.67 18.90
N THR A 64 -2.36 14.94 19.18
CA THR A 64 -2.62 16.03 18.25
C THR A 64 -1.31 16.73 17.90
N THR A 65 -1.15 17.07 16.63
CA THR A 65 -0.03 17.87 16.14
C THR A 65 -0.54 18.94 15.16
N THR A 66 0.19 20.04 15.07
CA THR A 66 -0.12 21.14 14.16
C THR A 66 1.02 21.25 13.14
N LEU A 67 0.68 21.21 11.86
CA LEU A 67 1.63 21.37 10.76
C LEU A 67 1.36 22.69 10.06
N THR A 68 2.43 23.43 9.77
CA THR A 68 2.37 24.62 8.91
C THR A 68 2.73 24.22 7.48
N THR A 69 1.96 24.70 6.51
CA THR A 69 2.23 24.40 5.11
C THR A 69 3.40 25.26 4.62
N ALA A 70 4.49 24.61 4.24
CA ALA A 70 5.61 25.31 3.62
C ALA A 70 5.23 25.84 2.22
N ALA A 71 5.80 26.98 1.84
CA ALA A 71 5.61 27.54 0.49
C ALA A 71 6.14 26.60 -0.60
N THR A 72 7.19 25.84 -0.29
CA THR A 72 7.78 24.80 -1.13
C THR A 72 8.13 23.57 -0.28
N GLY A 73 8.06 22.38 -0.87
CA GLY A 73 8.42 21.13 -0.20
C GLY A 73 7.33 20.55 0.70
N THR A 74 7.76 19.76 1.70
CA THR A 74 6.89 19.06 2.65
C THR A 74 7.31 19.39 4.08
N THR A 75 6.33 19.67 4.94
CA THR A 75 6.52 19.80 6.39
C THR A 75 6.20 18.46 7.03
N LYS A 76 7.13 17.86 7.77
CA LYS A 76 6.92 16.58 8.46
C LYS A 76 6.63 16.82 9.94
N ALA A 77 5.74 16.03 10.50
CA ALA A 77 5.50 15.95 11.94
C ALA A 77 5.14 14.53 12.33
N THR A 78 5.06 14.27 13.64
CA THR A 78 4.56 13.01 14.18
C THR A 78 3.43 13.30 15.15
N ALA A 79 2.32 12.57 15.03
CA ALA A 79 1.22 12.60 15.98
C ALA A 79 1.09 11.20 16.59
N GLY A 80 1.45 11.05 17.87
CA GLY A 80 1.20 9.79 18.59
C GLY A 80 1.84 8.59 17.89
N SER A 81 3.12 8.73 17.53
CA SER A 81 3.91 7.80 16.72
C SER A 81 3.46 7.58 15.26
N LEU A 82 2.47 8.32 14.75
CA LEU A 82 2.14 8.33 13.32
C LEU A 82 2.91 9.46 12.60
N PRO A 83 3.85 9.15 11.69
CA PRO A 83 4.49 10.15 10.87
C PRO A 83 3.52 10.68 9.81
N VAL A 84 3.42 12.00 9.72
CA VAL A 84 2.58 12.70 8.74
C VAL A 84 3.38 13.79 8.05
N ALA A 85 3.06 14.04 6.78
CA ALA A 85 3.70 15.11 6.02
C ALA A 85 2.64 15.97 5.32
N LEU A 86 2.80 17.28 5.39
CA LEU A 86 1.92 18.27 4.80
C LEU A 86 2.64 19.01 3.67
N SER A 87 1.98 19.18 2.53
CA SER A 87 2.46 20.04 1.45
C SER A 87 1.36 20.92 0.89
N ALA A 88 1.77 21.95 0.14
CA ALA A 88 0.83 22.69 -0.71
C ALA A 88 0.11 21.73 -1.67
N PRO A 89 -1.15 22.01 -2.02
CA PRO A 89 -1.95 21.15 -2.89
C PRO A 89 -1.31 21.04 -4.27
N THR A 90 -1.06 19.82 -4.72
CA THR A 90 -0.42 19.51 -6.01
C THR A 90 -1.41 19.58 -7.19
N THR A 91 -2.71 19.46 -6.93
CA THR A 91 -3.75 19.62 -7.94
C THR A 91 -4.21 21.07 -8.04
N LYS A 92 -4.15 21.67 -9.24
CA LYS A 92 -4.94 22.87 -9.56
C LYS A 92 -6.42 22.49 -9.55
N ALA A 93 -7.05 22.47 -8.38
CA ALA A 93 -8.50 22.37 -8.30
C ALA A 93 -9.11 23.58 -9.05
N THR A 94 -10.12 23.34 -9.88
CA THR A 94 -10.90 24.39 -10.54
C THR A 94 -11.42 25.37 -9.48
N GLY A 95 -10.93 26.61 -9.53
CA GLY A 95 -11.08 27.60 -8.45
C GLY A 95 -9.96 27.47 -7.42
N ALA A 96 -8.81 28.09 -7.72
CA ALA A 96 -7.60 28.02 -6.92
C ALA A 96 -7.83 28.45 -5.46
N LYS A 97 -8.14 27.50 -4.59
CA LYS A 97 -8.17 27.74 -3.15
C LYS A 97 -6.72 27.93 -2.70
N LYS A 98 -6.47 29.00 -1.95
CA LYS A 98 -5.16 29.25 -1.33
C LYS A 98 -4.73 28.03 -0.52
N ALA A 99 -3.43 27.78 -0.42
CA ALA A 99 -2.91 26.75 0.46
C ALA A 99 -3.36 27.06 1.91
N ALA A 100 -3.84 26.05 2.63
CA ALA A 100 -4.13 26.19 4.05
C ALA A 100 -2.81 26.51 4.76
N GLN A 101 -2.75 27.57 5.57
CA GLN A 101 -1.49 27.97 6.22
C GLN A 101 -1.07 27.02 7.35
N SER A 102 -2.04 26.44 8.04
CA SER A 102 -1.84 25.54 9.16
C SER A 102 -2.95 24.49 9.19
N VAL A 103 -2.60 23.24 9.46
CA VAL A 103 -3.52 22.11 9.57
C VAL A 103 -3.27 21.41 10.89
N VAL A 104 -4.34 21.19 11.66
CA VAL A 104 -4.28 20.40 12.90
C VAL A 104 -4.68 18.98 12.57
N VAL A 105 -3.82 18.03 12.92
CA VAL A 105 -4.05 16.59 12.76
C VAL A 105 -4.14 15.96 14.13
N SER A 106 -5.26 15.29 14.42
CA SER A 106 -5.43 14.51 15.65
C SER A 106 -5.65 13.05 15.32
N VAL A 107 -4.82 12.19 15.89
CA VAL A 107 -4.96 10.73 15.82
C VAL A 107 -5.90 10.27 16.90
N LEU A 108 -6.90 9.47 16.53
CA LEU A 108 -7.81 8.85 17.50
C LEU A 108 -7.16 7.65 18.17
N SER A 109 -7.57 7.37 19.40
CA SER A 109 -7.16 6.15 20.10
C SER A 109 -7.68 4.89 19.39
N ARG A 110 -7.04 3.75 19.67
CA ARG A 110 -7.53 2.43 19.22
C ARG A 110 -8.94 2.12 19.73
N LYS A 111 -9.30 2.60 20.92
CA LYS A 111 -10.65 2.43 21.48
C LYS A 111 -11.70 3.17 20.64
N GLU A 112 -11.46 4.44 20.32
CA GLU A 112 -12.36 5.24 19.50
C GLU A 112 -12.46 4.68 18.07
N THR A 113 -11.32 4.32 17.48
CA THR A 113 -11.29 3.72 16.13
C THR A 113 -12.07 2.41 16.08
N THR A 114 -11.99 1.59 17.14
CA THR A 114 -12.78 0.36 17.25
C THR A 114 -14.27 0.63 17.42
N ALA A 115 -14.66 1.67 18.19
CA ALA A 115 -16.06 2.08 18.34
C ALA A 115 -16.68 2.55 17.01
N LEU A 116 -15.85 3.09 16.10
CA LEU A 116 -16.22 3.42 14.73
C LEU A 116 -16.32 2.20 13.80
N GLY A 117 -15.93 1.01 14.26
CA GLY A 117 -15.86 -0.20 13.44
C GLY A 117 -14.64 -0.24 12.50
N ILE A 118 -13.66 0.63 12.69
CA ILE A 118 -12.51 0.77 11.80
C ILE A 118 -11.38 -0.16 12.26
N LYS A 119 -10.88 -0.98 11.35
CA LYS A 119 -9.70 -1.84 11.56
C LYS A 119 -8.46 -1.15 11.00
N GLY A 120 -8.05 -0.06 11.63
CA GLY A 120 -6.93 0.77 11.16
C GLY A 120 -6.65 1.97 12.06
N VAL A 121 -6.37 3.10 11.44
CA VAL A 121 -6.14 4.41 12.08
C VAL A 121 -7.23 5.38 11.63
N ALA A 122 -7.76 6.16 12.57
CA ALA A 122 -8.68 7.26 12.27
C ALA A 122 -8.06 8.59 12.69
N LEU A 123 -8.25 9.62 11.87
CA LEU A 123 -7.68 10.95 12.06
C LEU A 123 -8.80 12.00 11.96
N THR A 124 -8.69 13.06 12.75
CA THR A 124 -9.35 14.33 12.43
C THR A 124 -8.35 15.28 11.81
N VAL A 125 -8.77 15.99 10.78
CA VAL A 125 -7.97 16.98 10.06
C VAL A 125 -8.76 18.27 10.07
N THR A 126 -8.24 19.28 10.76
CA THR A 126 -8.90 20.58 10.90
C THR A 126 -8.12 21.63 10.12
N ALA A 127 -8.80 22.25 9.15
CA ALA A 127 -8.25 23.35 8.37
C ALA A 127 -8.35 24.68 9.16
N PRO A 128 -7.57 25.70 8.80
CA PRO A 128 -7.62 26.98 9.48
C PRO A 128 -8.94 27.71 9.14
N ARG A 129 -9.34 28.68 9.97
CA ARG A 129 -10.61 29.40 9.79
C ARG A 129 -10.64 30.25 8.50
N SER A 130 -9.48 30.63 7.99
CA SER A 130 -9.29 31.24 6.66
C SER A 130 -9.54 30.27 5.50
N GLY A 131 -9.68 28.98 5.80
CA GLY A 131 -9.83 27.91 4.81
C GLY A 131 -8.54 27.62 4.05
N GLY A 132 -8.68 26.78 3.02
CA GLY A 132 -7.60 26.43 2.11
C GLY A 132 -7.56 24.94 1.80
N ALA A 133 -6.64 24.57 0.91
CA ALA A 133 -6.36 23.18 0.59
C ALA A 133 -4.93 22.82 1.00
N ALA A 134 -4.70 21.57 1.36
CA ALA A 134 -3.39 21.02 1.62
C ALA A 134 -3.38 19.53 1.30
N ASP A 135 -2.21 19.03 0.94
CA ASP A 135 -1.97 17.62 0.68
C ASP A 135 -1.36 16.99 1.94
N LEU A 136 -2.00 15.95 2.48
CA LEU A 136 -1.56 15.23 3.66
C LEU A 136 -1.12 13.81 3.28
N ALA A 137 0.14 13.48 3.53
CA ALA A 137 0.67 12.13 3.43
C ALA A 137 0.80 11.49 4.82
N ILE A 138 0.60 10.18 4.87
CA ILE A 138 0.63 9.37 6.08
C ILE A 138 1.59 8.21 5.85
N ASP A 139 2.55 8.05 6.76
CA ASP A 139 3.44 6.89 6.80
C ASP A 139 2.81 5.79 7.65
N TYR A 140 2.66 4.60 7.07
CA TYR A 140 2.05 3.45 7.72
C TYR A 140 3.05 2.33 8.01
N SER A 141 4.36 2.56 7.83
CA SER A 141 5.41 1.54 7.97
C SER A 141 5.33 0.78 9.29
N ALA A 142 5.09 1.50 10.39
CA ALA A 142 5.02 0.94 11.74
C ALA A 142 3.92 -0.11 11.95
N PHE A 143 2.89 -0.15 11.09
CA PHE A 143 1.78 -1.09 11.21
C PHE A 143 1.41 -1.77 9.88
N ALA A 144 2.29 -1.71 8.87
CA ALA A 144 2.03 -2.26 7.54
C ALA A 144 1.69 -3.77 7.57
N GLY A 145 2.33 -4.52 8.47
CA GLY A 145 2.10 -5.96 8.66
C GLY A 145 0.92 -6.33 9.57
N ALA A 146 0.13 -5.36 10.04
CA ALA A 146 -0.84 -5.54 11.14
C ALA A 146 -1.80 -6.74 11.04
N TYR A 147 -2.18 -7.15 9.83
CA TYR A 147 -3.11 -8.25 9.61
C TYR A 147 -2.58 -9.32 8.64
N GLY A 148 -1.33 -9.21 8.19
CA GLY A 148 -0.74 -10.09 7.18
C GLY A 148 -1.44 -10.04 5.81
N GLY A 149 -1.13 -10.99 4.92
CA GLY A 149 -1.86 -11.20 3.66
C GLY A 149 -1.89 -10.01 2.70
N ASP A 150 -0.82 -9.21 2.66
CA ASP A 150 -0.73 -7.95 1.90
C ASP A 150 -1.80 -6.91 2.30
N TRP A 151 -2.24 -6.90 3.57
CA TRP A 151 -3.23 -5.95 4.08
C TRP A 151 -2.89 -4.48 3.76
N ALA A 152 -1.62 -4.09 3.88
CA ALA A 152 -1.15 -2.74 3.56
C ALA A 152 -1.45 -2.32 2.10
N GLY A 153 -1.58 -3.28 1.19
CA GLY A 153 -1.97 -3.06 -0.21
C GLY A 153 -3.41 -2.69 -0.41
N ARG A 154 -4.26 -3.06 0.55
CA ARG A 154 -5.71 -2.90 0.52
C ARG A 154 -6.18 -1.72 1.37
N LEU A 155 -5.24 -0.93 1.90
CA LEU A 155 -5.57 0.29 2.63
C LEU A 155 -6.42 1.22 1.77
N GLN A 156 -7.46 1.77 2.38
CA GLN A 156 -8.37 2.74 1.80
C GLN A 156 -8.38 4.00 2.64
N VAL A 157 -8.45 5.16 1.97
CA VAL A 157 -8.65 6.44 2.63
C VAL A 157 -10.11 6.83 2.48
N LEU A 158 -10.83 6.84 3.61
CA LEU A 158 -12.26 7.11 3.66
C LEU A 158 -12.51 8.35 4.53
N ARG A 159 -13.42 9.21 4.10
CA ARG A 159 -13.94 10.32 4.90
C ARG A 159 -15.21 9.88 5.62
N LEU A 160 -15.27 10.17 6.91
CA LEU A 160 -16.45 10.01 7.76
C LEU A 160 -17.11 11.37 8.03
N PRO A 161 -18.43 11.41 8.27
CA PRO A 161 -19.12 12.58 8.79
C PRO A 161 -18.62 12.97 10.18
N ASN A 162 -18.67 14.27 10.51
CA ASN A 162 -18.27 14.77 11.83
C ASN A 162 -19.03 14.11 12.99
N CYS A 163 -20.28 13.69 12.76
CA CYS A 163 -21.09 13.02 13.78
C CYS A 163 -20.56 11.63 14.16
N ALA A 164 -19.62 11.05 13.41
CA ALA A 164 -18.97 9.79 13.75
C ALA A 164 -18.25 9.87 15.11
N LEU A 165 -17.68 11.03 15.46
CA LEU A 165 -16.94 11.23 16.71
C LEU A 165 -17.84 11.20 17.95
N THR A 166 -19.09 11.65 17.82
CA THR A 166 -20.00 11.80 18.96
C THR A 166 -21.11 10.75 18.97
N GLN A 167 -21.48 10.22 17.80
CA GLN A 167 -22.60 9.30 17.60
C GLN A 167 -22.22 8.11 16.69
N PRO A 168 -21.18 7.33 17.04
CA PRO A 168 -20.69 6.22 16.21
C PRO A 168 -21.72 5.10 16.02
N GLY A 169 -22.76 5.03 16.85
CA GLY A 169 -23.86 4.07 16.75
C GLY A 169 -24.87 4.36 15.64
N LYS A 170 -24.97 5.61 15.15
CA LYS A 170 -25.97 6.00 14.15
C LYS A 170 -25.52 5.61 12.76
N ALA A 171 -26.41 4.99 11.98
CA ALA A 171 -26.12 4.54 10.61
C ALA A 171 -25.64 5.69 9.70
N SER A 172 -26.25 6.88 9.81
CA SER A 172 -25.83 8.06 9.05
C SER A 172 -24.38 8.49 9.34
N CYS A 173 -23.91 8.27 10.57
CA CYS A 173 -22.55 8.61 11.01
C CYS A 173 -21.51 7.53 10.64
N ARG A 174 -21.94 6.38 10.12
CA ARG A 174 -21.08 5.33 9.57
C ARG A 174 -20.97 5.38 8.05
N SER A 175 -21.69 6.29 7.40
CA SER A 175 -21.52 6.52 5.96
C SER A 175 -20.08 6.94 5.68
N THR A 176 -19.46 6.37 4.64
CA THR A 176 -18.08 6.69 4.25
C THR A 176 -18.05 7.22 2.83
N THR A 177 -17.28 8.28 2.60
CA THR A 177 -16.97 8.76 1.26
C THR A 177 -15.52 8.39 0.91
N PRO A 178 -15.26 7.55 -0.10
CA PRO A 178 -13.90 7.30 -0.56
C PRO A 178 -13.21 8.59 -0.99
N LEU A 179 -11.95 8.75 -0.57
CA LEU A 179 -11.08 9.81 -1.06
C LEU A 179 -10.16 9.26 -2.14
N THR A 180 -9.72 10.12 -3.04
CA THR A 180 -8.73 9.77 -4.06
C THR A 180 -7.33 9.88 -3.46
N TYR A 181 -6.59 8.78 -3.43
CA TYR A 181 -5.24 8.68 -2.88
C TYR A 181 -4.40 7.73 -3.73
N ALA A 182 -3.09 7.82 -3.57
CA ALA A 182 -2.15 6.84 -4.09
C ALA A 182 -1.39 6.19 -2.92
N ASN A 183 -1.11 4.91 -3.08
CA ASN A 183 -0.44 4.07 -2.08
C ASN A 183 0.94 3.68 -2.60
N GLU A 184 1.99 4.34 -2.12
CA GLU A 184 3.38 4.00 -2.44
C GLU A 184 3.84 2.85 -1.56
N ARG A 185 3.61 1.62 -2.03
CA ARG A 185 3.92 0.38 -1.31
C ARG A 185 5.39 0.21 -0.92
N SER A 186 6.32 0.76 -1.72
CA SER A 186 7.75 0.69 -1.44
C SER A 186 8.19 1.64 -0.32
N ALA A 187 7.51 2.78 -0.17
CA ALA A 187 7.76 3.76 0.87
C ALA A 187 6.82 3.60 2.09
N GLN A 188 5.84 2.70 1.99
CA GLN A 188 4.78 2.50 2.98
C GLN A 188 4.04 3.81 3.32
N GLN A 189 3.68 4.56 2.28
CA GLN A 189 3.03 5.86 2.41
C GLN A 189 1.73 5.97 1.60
N LEU A 190 0.72 6.57 2.23
CA LEU A 190 -0.49 7.05 1.56
C LEU A 190 -0.34 8.54 1.30
N HIS A 191 -0.59 8.98 0.07
CA HIS A 191 -0.54 10.40 -0.28
C HIS A 191 -1.71 10.80 -1.18
N PRO A 192 -2.01 12.11 -1.32
CA PRO A 192 -3.01 12.58 -2.26
C PRO A 192 -2.58 12.28 -3.69
N THR A 193 -3.51 11.83 -4.53
CA THR A 193 -3.16 11.44 -5.91
C THR A 193 -2.60 12.65 -6.65
N ARG A 194 -1.33 12.57 -7.06
CA ARG A 194 -0.81 13.48 -8.08
C ARG A 194 -1.45 13.11 -9.41
N LEU A 195 -2.11 14.07 -10.05
CA LEU A 195 -2.44 13.98 -11.48
C LEU A 195 -1.10 14.00 -12.25
N GLN A 196 -0.44 12.86 -12.37
CA GLN A 196 0.67 12.72 -13.29
C GLN A 196 0.07 12.64 -14.69
N SER A 197 0.55 13.52 -15.58
CA SER A 197 0.25 13.45 -17.00
C SER A 197 0.54 12.01 -17.47
N ARG A 198 -0.51 11.36 -17.98
CA ARG A 198 -0.57 9.98 -18.49
C ARG A 198 0.80 9.33 -18.69
N GLN A 199 1.19 8.47 -17.77
CA GLN A 199 2.11 7.38 -18.11
C GLN A 199 1.26 6.12 -18.21
N ASN A 200 0.96 5.77 -19.47
CA ASN A 200 0.26 4.60 -19.98
C ASN A 200 0.01 3.46 -18.97
N CYS A 201 -1.22 3.40 -18.45
CA CYS A 201 -1.81 2.10 -18.10
C CYS A 201 -2.19 1.43 -19.43
N HIS A 202 -1.31 0.56 -19.95
CA HIS A 202 -1.76 -0.46 -20.89
C HIS A 202 -2.56 -1.50 -20.11
N ARG A 203 -3.72 -1.82 -20.66
CA ARG A 203 -4.75 -2.73 -20.14
C ARG A 203 -4.36 -4.18 -20.37
#